data_AF-A0A499UXS3-F1
#
_entry.id   AF-A0A499UXS3-F1
#
_cell.length_a   1.000
_cell.length_b   1.000
_cell.length_c   1.000
_cell.angle_alpha   90.00
_cell.angle_beta   90.00
_cell.angle_gamma   90.00
#
_symmetry.space_group_name_H-M   'P 1'
#
loop_
_entity.id
_entity.type
_entity.pdbx_description
1 polymer ?
#
loop_
_entity_poly.entity_id
_entity_poly.type
_entity_poly.pdbx_seq_one_letter_code
_entity_poly.pdbx_strand_id
1 'polypeptide(L)'
;MVRQTAPGPLPRRSARERTSAEERTPSGEHGLALVVIAPRDGLAAYAPDPDPAQPLLASGTPHLYAGVIEATGVVGPLVVPGMTPCAGCAAAGRAEREPVWPRMLAQWRSGRRRTAPACDAALAMVVAGLTAVQALAFLDGRPSAGAGVRWELALPSLVWEARPVVAHPGCRCGAAGEEDAVYASAAEAPHATMSG
;
A
#
# COMPACT_ATOMS: atom_id res chain seq x y z
N MET A 1 5.22 36.26 -10.80
CA MET A 1 5.68 36.48 -9.41
C MET A 1 4.89 35.54 -8.50
N VAL A 2 5.39 34.33 -8.26
CA VAL A 2 4.77 33.33 -7.35
C VAL A 2 5.91 32.69 -6.57
N ARG A 3 5.87 32.74 -5.24
CA ARG A 3 6.87 32.11 -4.36
C ARG A 3 6.56 30.62 -4.25
N GLN A 4 7.52 29.76 -4.60
CA GLN A 4 7.49 28.36 -4.20
C GLN A 4 7.93 28.22 -2.75
N THR A 5 7.09 27.62 -1.91
CA THR A 5 7.45 27.20 -0.55
C THR A 5 7.66 25.68 -0.55
N ALA A 6 8.91 25.26 -0.68
CA ALA A 6 9.30 23.86 -0.47
C ALA A 6 9.38 23.56 1.04
N PRO A 7 8.88 22.42 1.54
CA PRO A 7 9.18 21.95 2.88
C PRO A 7 10.68 21.64 3.02
N GLY A 8 11.31 22.15 4.08
CA GLY A 8 12.72 21.91 4.35
C GLY A 8 13.02 20.48 4.85
N PRO A 9 14.29 20.04 4.82
CA PRO A 9 14.67 18.71 5.34
C PRO A 9 14.42 18.60 6.85
N LEU A 10 13.90 17.44 7.29
CA LEU A 10 13.68 17.16 8.71
C LEU A 10 15.01 17.12 9.49
N PRO A 11 15.06 17.67 10.73
CA PRO A 11 16.30 17.82 11.48
C PRO A 11 16.81 16.48 12.04
N ARG A 12 18.01 16.08 11.61
CA ARG A 12 18.75 14.96 12.22
C ARG A 12 19.25 15.37 13.61
N ARG A 13 18.68 14.81 14.68
CA ARG A 13 19.23 14.96 16.04
C ARG A 13 20.55 14.18 16.16
N SER A 14 21.66 14.91 16.19
CA SER A 14 22.98 14.35 16.53
C SER A 14 23.11 14.19 18.04
N ALA A 15 22.91 12.98 18.56
CA ALA A 15 23.35 12.64 19.92
C ALA A 15 24.86 12.40 19.92
N ARG A 16 25.60 13.12 20.75
CA ARG A 16 27.07 13.10 20.78
C ARG A 16 27.58 12.57 22.13
N GLU A 17 28.27 11.42 22.10
CA GLU A 17 29.32 10.96 23.04
C GLU A 17 28.97 10.91 24.56
N ARG A 18 28.99 9.79 25.30
CA ARG A 18 29.91 8.63 25.49
C ARG A 18 29.15 7.56 26.32
N THR A 19 29.49 6.29 26.52
CA THR A 19 30.55 5.29 26.17
C THR A 19 29.88 3.88 26.32
N SER A 20 30.44 2.69 26.07
CA SER A 20 31.83 2.17 25.93
C SER A 20 31.90 1.03 24.87
N ALA A 21 32.86 0.10 25.01
CA ALA A 21 32.93 -1.21 24.35
C ALA A 21 31.94 -2.22 25.01
N GLU A 22 31.49 -3.33 24.41
CA GLU A 22 32.19 -4.28 23.52
C GLU A 22 31.44 -4.65 22.22
N GLU A 23 32.10 -5.41 21.33
CA GLU A 23 31.79 -5.50 19.89
C GLU A 23 30.65 -6.44 19.48
N ARG A 24 29.81 -5.95 18.54
CA ARG A 24 29.41 -6.67 17.31
C ARG A 24 28.94 -5.67 16.24
N THR A 25 29.63 -5.65 15.11
CA THR A 25 29.47 -4.69 14.02
C THR A 25 28.12 -4.84 13.28
N PRO A 26 27.30 -3.78 13.14
CA PRO A 26 26.25 -3.73 12.14
C PRO A 26 26.85 -3.24 10.81
N SER A 27 27.57 -4.12 10.12
CA SER A 27 28.09 -3.84 8.77
C SER A 27 27.01 -4.12 7.72
N GLY A 28 26.57 -3.09 7.01
CA GLY A 28 25.75 -3.22 5.81
C GLY A 28 24.52 -2.31 5.82
N GLU A 29 24.37 -1.53 4.76
CA GLU A 29 23.18 -0.73 4.50
C GLU A 29 21.95 -1.65 4.45
N HIS A 30 20.94 -1.38 5.26
CA HIS A 30 19.59 -1.83 4.96
C HIS A 30 19.04 -0.96 3.82
N GLY A 31 19.54 -1.22 2.61
CA GLY A 31 18.95 -0.71 1.38
C GLY A 31 17.47 -1.05 1.33
N LEU A 32 16.68 -0.18 0.70
CA LEU A 32 15.21 -0.33 0.62
C LEU A 32 14.84 -1.74 0.15
N ALA A 33 14.21 -2.52 1.01
CA ALA A 33 13.73 -3.85 0.67
C ALA A 33 12.27 -3.74 0.19
N LEU A 34 11.97 -4.33 -0.96
CA LEU A 34 10.63 -4.37 -1.55
C LEU A 34 10.25 -5.82 -1.89
N VAL A 35 9.08 -6.25 -1.42
CA VAL A 35 8.52 -7.58 -1.76
C VAL A 35 7.51 -7.44 -2.88
N VAL A 36 7.67 -8.17 -3.99
CA VAL A 36 6.67 -8.23 -5.06
C VAL A 36 5.77 -9.45 -4.85
N ILE A 37 4.48 -9.20 -4.61
CA ILE A 37 3.44 -10.22 -4.41
C ILE A 37 2.82 -10.51 -5.78
N ALA A 38 3.32 -11.55 -6.45
CA ALA A 38 2.90 -11.98 -7.80
C ALA A 38 2.28 -13.39 -7.81
N PRO A 39 1.03 -13.56 -7.32
CA PRO A 39 0.37 -14.85 -7.20
C PRO A 39 -0.08 -15.40 -8.57
N ARG A 40 0.15 -16.70 -8.80
CA ARG A 40 -0.11 -17.37 -10.09
C ARG A 40 -1.58 -17.52 -10.46
N ASP A 41 -2.51 -17.33 -9.53
CA ASP A 41 -3.95 -17.44 -9.78
C ASP A 41 -4.57 -16.14 -10.31
N GLY A 42 -3.82 -15.03 -10.29
CA GLY A 42 -4.28 -13.68 -10.67
C GLY A 42 -5.24 -13.03 -9.67
N LEU A 43 -6.15 -13.82 -9.10
CA LEU A 43 -7.20 -13.35 -8.19
C LEU A 43 -6.60 -12.75 -6.92
N ALA A 44 -5.53 -13.29 -6.35
CA ALA A 44 -4.89 -12.71 -5.17
C ALA A 44 -4.09 -11.41 -5.47
N ALA A 45 -3.93 -11.01 -6.74
CA ALA A 45 -3.47 -9.68 -7.11
C ALA A 45 -4.64 -8.74 -7.46
N TYR A 46 -5.65 -9.26 -8.17
CA TYR A 46 -6.83 -8.48 -8.58
C TYR A 46 -7.80 -8.18 -7.41
N ALA A 47 -7.88 -9.06 -6.43
CA ALA A 47 -8.66 -8.89 -5.21
C ALA A 47 -7.84 -9.46 -4.03
N PRO A 48 -6.79 -8.74 -3.61
CA PRO A 48 -5.85 -9.24 -2.62
C PRO A 48 -6.56 -9.53 -1.31
N ASP A 49 -6.23 -10.68 -0.74
CA ASP A 49 -6.58 -10.98 0.64
C ASP A 49 -5.64 -10.19 1.56
N PRO A 50 -6.14 -9.46 2.58
CA PRO A 50 -5.28 -8.78 3.54
C PRO A 50 -4.45 -9.75 4.39
N ASP A 51 -4.94 -10.97 4.65
CA ASP A 51 -4.33 -11.87 5.64
C ASP A 51 -2.92 -12.35 5.28
N PRO A 52 -2.63 -12.81 4.04
CA PRO A 52 -1.27 -13.18 3.63
C PRO A 52 -0.24 -12.05 3.70
N ALA A 53 -0.69 -10.79 3.71
CA ALA A 53 0.19 -9.61 3.80
C ALA A 53 0.33 -9.05 5.24
N GLN A 54 -0.43 -9.57 6.22
CA GLN A 54 -0.29 -9.14 7.61
C GLN A 54 1.15 -9.22 8.15
N PRO A 55 1.97 -10.26 7.85
CA PRO A 55 3.36 -10.29 8.31
C PRO A 55 4.19 -9.12 7.75
N LEU A 56 3.98 -8.75 6.48
CA LEU A 56 4.69 -7.65 5.82
C LEU A 56 4.24 -6.28 6.36
N LEU A 57 2.95 -6.13 6.68
CA LEU A 57 2.43 -4.95 7.38
C LEU A 57 3.04 -4.83 8.78
N ALA A 58 3.09 -5.92 9.54
CA ALA A 58 3.63 -5.96 10.90
C ALA A 58 5.15 -5.72 10.97
N SER A 59 5.91 -6.20 9.98
CA SER A 59 7.36 -5.96 9.87
C SER A 59 7.72 -4.62 9.22
N GLY A 60 6.73 -3.78 8.86
CA GLY A 60 6.96 -2.52 8.16
C GLY A 60 7.54 -2.68 6.75
N THR A 61 7.46 -3.88 6.16
CA THR A 61 8.10 -4.22 4.88
C THR A 61 7.29 -3.70 3.69
N PRO A 62 7.85 -2.80 2.86
CA PRO A 62 7.22 -2.36 1.63
C PRO A 62 6.90 -3.52 0.69
N HIS A 63 5.72 -3.49 0.07
CA HIS A 63 5.30 -4.54 -0.86
C HIS A 63 4.41 -4.02 -2.00
N LEU A 64 4.55 -4.65 -3.16
CA LEU A 64 3.84 -4.31 -4.40
C LEU A 64 3.07 -5.53 -4.91
N TYR A 65 1.77 -5.38 -5.14
CA TYR A 65 0.96 -6.42 -5.79
C TYR A 65 1.09 -6.33 -7.32
N ALA A 66 1.21 -7.47 -7.99
CA ALA A 66 1.19 -7.55 -9.45
C ALA A 66 0.55 -8.86 -9.92
N GLY A 67 -0.14 -8.85 -11.05
CA GLY A 67 -0.68 -10.09 -11.61
C GLY A 67 -1.58 -9.87 -12.82
N VAL A 68 -2.05 -10.99 -13.39
CA VAL A 68 -3.01 -11.02 -14.49
C VAL A 68 -4.10 -12.01 -14.13
N ILE A 69 -5.36 -11.61 -14.27
CA ILE A 69 -6.53 -12.47 -14.17
C ILE A 69 -7.31 -12.39 -15.50
N GLU A 70 -7.45 -13.52 -16.19
CA GLU A 70 -8.05 -13.59 -17.52
C GLU A 70 -7.45 -12.54 -18.48
N ALA A 71 -8.24 -11.54 -18.90
CA ALA A 71 -7.87 -10.45 -19.80
C ALA A 71 -7.45 -9.15 -19.09
N THR A 72 -7.28 -9.17 -17.76
CA THR A 72 -7.04 -7.98 -16.92
C THR A 72 -5.72 -8.08 -16.15
N GLY A 73 -4.80 -7.19 -16.46
CA GLY A 73 -3.55 -6.98 -15.74
C GLY A 73 -3.72 -5.97 -14.60
N VAL A 74 -3.01 -6.19 -13.48
CA VAL A 74 -2.99 -5.28 -12.34
C VAL A 74 -1.58 -5.06 -11.82
N VAL A 75 -1.25 -3.81 -11.46
CA VAL A 75 -0.04 -3.45 -10.72
C VAL A 75 -0.40 -2.42 -9.65
N GLY A 76 -0.18 -2.77 -8.39
CA GLY A 76 -0.47 -1.92 -7.23
C GLY A 76 -1.67 -2.39 -6.39
N PRO A 77 -1.90 -1.74 -5.24
CA PRO A 77 -1.15 -0.59 -4.73
C PRO A 77 0.29 -0.95 -4.33
N LEU A 78 1.21 0.02 -4.41
CA LEU A 78 2.47 -0.05 -3.67
C LEU A 78 2.17 0.32 -2.22
N VAL A 79 2.36 -0.65 -1.34
CA VAL A 79 2.10 -0.53 0.10
C VAL A 79 3.41 -0.22 0.82
N VAL A 80 3.46 0.94 1.47
CA VAL A 80 4.45 1.32 2.47
C VAL A 80 3.68 1.35 3.79
N PRO A 81 3.86 0.36 4.70
CA PRO A 81 3.04 0.25 5.90
C PRO A 81 3.04 1.53 6.75
N GLY A 82 1.89 1.92 7.28
CA GLY A 82 1.70 3.20 7.98
C GLY A 82 1.63 4.44 7.09
N MET A 83 2.04 4.38 5.81
CA MET A 83 2.13 5.55 4.92
C MET A 83 1.22 5.49 3.70
N THR A 84 1.00 4.31 3.11
CA THR A 84 0.11 4.17 1.93
C THR A 84 -0.95 3.09 2.14
N PRO A 85 -2.14 3.24 1.52
CA PRO A 85 -3.26 2.30 1.69
C PRO A 85 -2.91 0.87 1.28
N CYS A 86 -3.22 -0.09 2.16
CA CYS A 86 -2.95 -1.51 1.93
C CYS A 86 -4.09 -2.24 1.20
N ALA A 87 -3.90 -3.53 0.93
CA ALA A 87 -4.94 -4.42 0.41
C ALA A 87 -6.24 -4.40 1.24
N GLY A 88 -6.14 -4.27 2.57
CA GLY A 88 -7.29 -4.13 3.46
C GLY A 88 -8.11 -2.87 3.20
N CYS A 89 -7.46 -1.72 2.95
CA CYS A 89 -8.17 -0.50 2.55
C CYS A 89 -8.88 -0.66 1.21
N ALA A 90 -8.22 -1.28 0.22
CA ALA A 90 -8.81 -1.56 -1.08
C ALA A 90 -10.02 -2.51 -1.00
N ALA A 91 -9.95 -3.53 -0.15
CA ALA A 91 -11.04 -4.47 0.10
C ALA A 91 -12.23 -3.80 0.80
N ALA A 92 -11.97 -3.03 1.87
CA ALA A 92 -13.01 -2.31 2.61
C ALA A 92 -13.73 -1.28 1.73
N GLY A 93 -12.98 -0.37 1.09
CA GLY A 93 -13.54 0.65 0.19
C GLY A 93 -14.18 0.07 -1.08
N ARG A 94 -13.97 -1.22 -1.41
CA ARG A 94 -14.76 -1.91 -2.44
C ARG A 94 -16.02 -2.53 -1.86
N ALA A 95 -15.98 -3.13 -0.68
CA ALA A 95 -17.16 -3.67 0.00
C ALA A 95 -18.21 -2.57 0.34
N GLU A 96 -17.77 -1.36 0.67
CA GLU A 96 -18.67 -0.21 0.89
C GLU A 96 -19.39 0.22 -0.38
N ARG A 97 -18.67 0.29 -1.51
CA ARG A 97 -19.24 0.64 -2.82
C ARG A 97 -20.07 -0.47 -3.46
N GLU A 98 -19.75 -1.73 -3.14
CA GLU A 98 -20.32 -2.93 -3.74
C GLU A 98 -20.61 -3.96 -2.63
N PRO A 99 -21.72 -3.86 -1.88
CA PRO A 99 -22.00 -4.72 -0.71
C PRO A 99 -22.06 -6.23 -1.00
N VAL A 100 -22.28 -6.62 -2.25
CA VAL A 100 -22.25 -8.03 -2.70
C VAL A 100 -20.83 -8.57 -2.90
N TRP A 101 -19.83 -7.68 -2.99
CA TRP A 101 -18.44 -8.02 -3.34
C TRP A 101 -17.78 -9.06 -2.41
N PRO A 102 -17.89 -8.98 -1.06
CA PRO A 102 -17.29 -9.96 -0.17
C PRO A 102 -17.86 -11.37 -0.39
N ARG A 103 -19.17 -11.47 -0.67
CA ARG A 103 -19.82 -12.74 -1.00
C ARG A 103 -19.30 -13.30 -2.33
N MET A 104 -19.14 -12.47 -3.36
CA MET A 104 -18.59 -12.89 -4.65
C MET A 104 -17.15 -13.41 -4.52
N LEU A 105 -16.29 -12.70 -3.79
CA LEU A 105 -14.92 -13.16 -3.51
C LEU A 105 -14.88 -14.49 -2.78
N ALA A 106 -15.73 -14.70 -1.78
CA ALA A 106 -15.81 -15.97 -1.06
C ALA A 106 -16.18 -17.13 -2.00
N GLN A 107 -17.13 -16.92 -2.93
CA GLN A 107 -17.48 -17.94 -3.93
C GLN A 107 -16.32 -18.21 -4.90
N TRP A 108 -15.67 -17.17 -5.43
CA TRP A 108 -14.52 -17.34 -6.35
C TRP A 108 -13.31 -18.03 -5.70
N ARG A 109 -13.05 -17.79 -4.40
CA ARG A 109 -11.97 -18.42 -3.63
C ARG A 109 -12.30 -19.86 -3.20
N SER A 110 -13.58 -20.21 -3.01
CA SER A 110 -14.00 -21.59 -2.70
C SER A 110 -13.87 -22.59 -3.86
N GLY A 111 -13.70 -22.09 -5.09
CA GLY A 111 -13.52 -22.93 -6.28
C GLY A 111 -12.18 -23.67 -6.28
N ARG A 112 -12.21 -25.01 -6.39
CA ARG A 112 -11.00 -25.86 -6.48
C ARG A 112 -10.24 -25.62 -7.80
N ARG A 113 -9.36 -24.61 -7.83
CA ARG A 113 -8.39 -24.41 -8.92
C ARG A 113 -7.33 -25.52 -8.85
N ARG A 114 -7.42 -26.50 -9.76
CA ARG A 114 -6.47 -27.64 -9.86
C ARG A 114 -5.21 -27.33 -10.68
N THR A 115 -5.23 -26.22 -11.42
CA THR A 115 -4.12 -25.74 -12.26
C THR A 115 -4.08 -24.21 -12.20
N ALA A 116 -2.92 -23.61 -12.50
CA ALA A 116 -2.88 -22.18 -12.78
C ALA A 116 -3.74 -21.87 -14.03
N PRO A 117 -4.47 -20.75 -14.08
CA PRO A 117 -5.18 -20.32 -15.28
C PRO A 117 -4.20 -20.02 -16.42
N ALA A 118 -4.68 -20.10 -17.66
CA ALA A 118 -3.96 -19.55 -18.80
C ALA A 118 -3.81 -18.03 -18.62
N CYS A 119 -2.67 -17.49 -19.06
CA CYS A 119 -2.33 -16.08 -18.93
C CYS A 119 -1.87 -15.55 -20.30
N ASP A 120 -2.40 -14.41 -20.72
CA ASP A 120 -1.94 -13.78 -21.95
C ASP A 120 -0.49 -13.28 -21.79
N ALA A 121 0.41 -13.78 -22.64
CA ALA A 121 1.83 -13.51 -22.51
C ALA A 121 2.19 -12.05 -22.78
N ALA A 122 1.47 -11.35 -23.65
CA ALA A 122 1.72 -9.95 -23.96
C ALA A 122 1.31 -9.06 -22.77
N LEU A 123 0.11 -9.28 -22.22
CA LEU A 123 -0.38 -8.60 -21.02
C LEU A 123 0.53 -8.89 -19.81
N ALA A 124 0.99 -10.13 -19.64
CA ALA A 124 1.93 -10.51 -18.59
C ALA A 124 3.27 -9.76 -18.71
N MET A 125 3.81 -9.59 -19.92
CA MET A 125 5.02 -8.80 -20.15
C MET A 125 4.81 -7.31 -19.81
N VAL A 126 3.67 -6.73 -20.19
CA VAL A 126 3.34 -5.33 -19.85
C VAL A 126 3.20 -5.14 -18.33
N VAL A 127 2.49 -6.05 -17.64
CA VAL A 127 2.36 -6.04 -16.17
C VAL A 127 3.72 -6.20 -15.48
N ALA A 128 4.56 -7.12 -15.94
CA ALA A 128 5.91 -7.31 -15.40
C ALA A 128 6.79 -6.06 -15.59
N GLY A 129 6.76 -5.45 -16.78
CA GLY A 129 7.49 -4.21 -17.08
C GLY A 129 7.04 -3.04 -16.19
N LEU A 130 5.72 -2.83 -16.06
CA LEU A 130 5.16 -1.79 -15.19
C LEU A 130 5.48 -2.04 -13.71
N THR A 131 5.47 -3.30 -13.27
CA THR A 131 5.89 -3.70 -11.92
C THR A 131 7.36 -3.36 -11.67
N ALA A 132 8.24 -3.69 -12.61
CA ALA A 132 9.67 -3.36 -12.52
C ALA A 132 9.92 -1.85 -12.48
N VAL A 133 9.22 -1.06 -13.30
CA VAL A 133 9.31 0.41 -13.29
C VAL A 133 8.90 0.99 -11.94
N GLN A 134 7.78 0.52 -11.35
CA GLN A 134 7.34 0.99 -10.03
C GLN A 134 8.29 0.53 -8.90
N ALA A 135 8.80 -0.69 -8.97
CA ALA A 135 9.77 -1.22 -8.02
C ALA A 135 11.07 -0.41 -8.04
N LEU A 136 11.66 -0.19 -9.22
CA LEU A 136 12.88 0.61 -9.37
C LEU A 136 12.67 2.07 -8.95
N ALA A 137 11.53 2.68 -9.30
CA ALA A 137 11.23 4.04 -8.84
C ALA A 137 11.14 4.15 -7.30
N PHE A 138 10.61 3.13 -6.62
CA PHE A 138 10.61 3.06 -5.16
C PHE A 138 12.01 2.87 -4.58
N LEU A 139 12.82 1.96 -5.15
CA LEU A 139 14.19 1.69 -4.72
C LEU A 139 15.14 2.90 -4.95
N ASP A 140 14.90 3.68 -5.99
CA ASP A 140 15.55 4.98 -6.25
C ASP A 140 15.13 6.08 -5.25
N GLY A 141 14.17 5.81 -4.35
CA GLY A 141 13.60 6.81 -3.42
C GLY A 141 12.77 7.90 -4.11
N ARG A 142 12.31 7.69 -5.35
CA ARG A 142 11.46 8.65 -6.06
C ARG A 142 10.03 8.60 -5.50
N PRO A 143 9.26 9.71 -5.53
CA PRO A 143 7.84 9.65 -5.28
C PRO A 143 7.18 8.70 -6.28
N SER A 144 6.75 7.54 -5.79
CA SER A 144 6.20 6.49 -6.63
C SER A 144 4.79 6.87 -7.07
N ALA A 145 4.57 6.97 -8.39
CA ALA A 145 3.24 7.19 -8.96
C ALA A 145 2.24 6.04 -8.69
N GLY A 146 2.69 4.97 -8.00
CA GLY A 146 1.88 3.86 -7.49
C GLY A 146 1.59 3.93 -5.97
N ALA A 147 2.07 4.94 -5.24
CA ALA A 147 1.75 5.13 -3.83
C ALA A 147 0.24 5.38 -3.67
N GLY A 148 -0.48 4.40 -3.10
CA GLY A 148 -1.94 4.45 -3.00
C GLY A 148 -2.67 4.42 -4.36
N VAL A 149 -2.02 4.01 -5.45
CA VAL A 149 -2.64 3.85 -6.77
C VAL A 149 -2.42 2.43 -7.27
N ARG A 150 -3.49 1.82 -7.76
CA ARG A 150 -3.44 0.57 -8.52
C ARG A 150 -3.72 0.86 -9.99
N TRP A 151 -2.88 0.34 -10.86
CA TRP A 151 -3.09 0.36 -12.30
C TRP A 151 -3.82 -0.89 -12.74
N GLU A 152 -4.84 -0.72 -13.58
CA GLU A 152 -5.57 -1.80 -14.23
C GLU A 152 -5.41 -1.67 -15.76
N LEU A 153 -5.12 -2.79 -16.43
CA LEU A 153 -4.94 -2.86 -17.87
C LEU A 153 -5.85 -3.94 -18.45
N ALA A 154 -6.77 -3.58 -19.34
CA ALA A 154 -7.79 -4.50 -19.87
C ALA A 154 -7.66 -4.72 -21.38
N LEU A 155 -7.52 -5.99 -21.79
CA LEU A 155 -7.60 -6.41 -23.19
C LEU A 155 -9.07 -6.42 -23.71
N PRO A 156 -9.31 -6.35 -25.04
CA PRO A 156 -8.33 -6.34 -26.13
C PRO A 156 -7.76 -4.96 -26.45
N SER A 157 -8.44 -3.88 -26.04
CA SER A 157 -8.07 -2.49 -26.39
C SER A 157 -6.93 -1.89 -25.56
N LEU A 158 -6.41 -2.64 -24.59
CA LEU A 158 -5.39 -2.20 -23.62
C LEU A 158 -5.79 -0.89 -22.92
N VAL A 159 -7.04 -0.82 -22.46
CA VAL A 159 -7.51 0.33 -21.66
C VAL A 159 -6.72 0.35 -20.37
N TRP A 160 -6.08 1.48 -20.07
CA TRP A 160 -5.15 1.64 -18.96
C TRP A 160 -5.72 2.67 -17.98
N GLU A 161 -6.11 2.21 -16.79
CA GLU A 161 -6.78 3.05 -15.79
C GLU A 161 -6.00 3.10 -14.48
N ALA A 162 -5.84 4.30 -13.93
CA ALA A 162 -5.41 4.51 -12.56
C ALA A 162 -6.62 4.39 -11.62
N ARG A 163 -6.55 3.48 -10.66
CA ARG A 163 -7.51 3.31 -9.56
C ARG A 163 -6.86 3.80 -8.26
N PRO A 164 -7.20 5.01 -7.78
CA PRO A 164 -6.82 5.41 -6.43
C PRO A 164 -7.38 4.43 -5.40
N VAL A 165 -6.54 4.02 -4.47
CA VAL A 165 -6.93 3.35 -3.23
C VAL A 165 -6.92 4.42 -2.15
N VAL A 166 -8.04 4.60 -1.47
CA VAL A 166 -8.15 5.54 -0.35
C VAL A 166 -7.82 4.81 0.95
N ALA A 167 -7.16 5.48 1.89
CA ALA A 167 -6.96 4.93 3.22
C ALA A 167 -8.32 4.79 3.92
N HIS A 168 -8.65 3.59 4.35
CA HIS A 168 -9.94 3.31 4.99
C HIS A 168 -9.82 3.51 6.51
N PRO A 169 -10.69 4.31 7.16
CA PRO A 169 -10.54 4.66 8.59
C PRO A 169 -10.69 3.46 9.53
N GLY A 170 -11.45 2.43 9.13
CA GLY A 170 -11.56 1.17 9.87
C GLY A 170 -10.37 0.22 9.69
N CYS A 171 -9.38 0.56 8.86
CA CYS A 171 -8.26 -0.32 8.55
C CYS A 171 -7.04 -0.05 9.44
N ARG A 172 -6.60 -1.08 10.17
CA ARG A 172 -5.48 -1.02 11.14
C ARG A 172 -4.07 -0.93 10.51
N CYS A 173 -3.96 -0.49 9.26
CA CYS A 173 -2.67 -0.38 8.57
C CYS A 173 -1.93 0.95 8.81
N GLY A 174 -2.53 1.88 9.58
CA GLY A 174 -1.98 3.21 9.91
C GLY A 174 -2.07 4.25 8.80
N ALA A 175 -2.33 3.85 7.55
CA ALA A 175 -2.30 4.76 6.39
C ALA A 175 -3.41 5.83 6.35
N ALA A 176 -4.45 5.73 7.21
CA ALA A 176 -5.45 6.79 7.38
C ALA A 176 -4.94 7.94 8.27
N GLY A 177 -3.75 7.77 8.87
CA GLY A 177 -3.35 8.48 10.08
C GLY A 177 -4.03 7.88 11.31
N GLU A 178 -3.40 8.06 12.47
CA GLU A 178 -4.22 8.38 13.64
C GLU A 178 -4.73 9.80 13.37
N GLU A 179 -6.04 9.96 13.13
CA GLU A 179 -6.66 11.29 13.20
C GLU A 179 -6.34 11.91 14.57
N ASP A 180 -6.30 13.25 14.63
CA ASP A 180 -5.96 14.08 15.79
C ASP A 180 -6.89 13.90 17.04
N ALA A 181 -7.02 12.69 17.56
CA ALA A 181 -7.79 12.33 18.75
C ALA A 181 -7.27 13.03 20.03
N VAL A 182 -6.03 13.51 19.99
CA VAL A 182 -5.40 14.33 21.04
C VAL A 182 -5.88 15.80 20.99
N TYR A 183 -6.34 16.31 19.83
CA TYR A 183 -6.88 17.68 19.74
C TYR A 183 -8.41 17.74 19.86
N ALA A 184 -9.14 16.72 19.43
CA ALA A 184 -10.61 16.69 19.59
C ALA A 184 -11.04 16.65 21.07
N SER A 185 -10.24 16.04 21.95
CA SER A 185 -10.51 15.91 23.39
C SER A 185 -10.13 17.15 24.22
N ALA A 186 -9.49 18.17 23.62
CA ALA A 186 -9.08 19.39 24.30
C ALA A 186 -10.05 20.57 24.11
N ALA A 187 -11.02 20.47 23.19
CA ALA A 187 -11.91 21.57 22.82
C ALA A 187 -13.19 21.68 23.66
N GLU A 188 -13.54 20.65 24.44
CA GLU A 188 -14.86 20.53 25.08
C GLU A 188 -14.81 20.73 26.61
N ALA A 189 -14.37 21.93 27.02
CA ALA A 189 -14.51 22.38 28.41
C ALA A 189 -14.71 23.91 28.55
N PRO A 190 -15.92 24.46 28.27
CA PRO A 190 -16.29 25.80 28.68
C PRO A 190 -16.61 25.79 30.19
N HIS A 191 -15.68 26.24 31.03
CA HIS A 191 -15.99 26.60 32.41
C HIS A 191 -16.81 27.90 32.44
N ALA A 192 -18.15 27.77 32.53
CA ALA A 192 -19.03 28.88 32.86
C ALA A 192 -19.11 29.06 34.38
N THR A 193 -18.16 29.81 34.94
CA THR A 193 -18.17 30.19 36.36
C THR A 193 -19.26 31.24 36.62
N MET A 194 -20.24 30.93 37.46
CA MET A 194 -21.18 31.95 37.97
C MET A 194 -20.45 33.00 38.81
N SER A 195 -20.78 34.27 38.64
CA SER A 195 -20.40 35.37 39.55
C SER A 195 -21.33 36.56 39.35
N GLY A 196 -21.98 37.02 40.43
CA GLY A 196 -22.82 38.23 40.45
C GLY A 196 -24.29 37.95 40.68
#